data_AF-A0A849KC46-F1
#
_entry.id   AF-A0A849KC46-F1
#
_cell.length_a   1.000
_cell.length_b   1.000
_cell.length_c   1.000
_cell.angle_alpha   90.00
_cell.angle_beta   90.00
_cell.angle_gamma   90.00
#
_symmetry.space_group_name_H-M   'P 1'
#
loop_
_entity.id
_entity.type
_entity.pdbx_description
1 polymer ?
#
loop_
_entity_poly.entity_id
_entity_poly.type
_entity_poly.pdbx_seq_one_letter_code
_entity_poly.pdbx_strand_id
1 'polypeptide(L)'
;MGTPAHLRALRAALALSTAAGRDRPVTVALHTGPMALVALHDGLHGNQGHALVPGETVHATAALDDFAAAQGWRIAASEAVAALLQDELAPGRTGTTARGDPAVEVVAATPA
;
A
#
# COMPACT_ATOMS: atom_id res chain seq x y z
N MET A 1 2.48 -17.18 -18.56
CA MET A 1 1.49 -16.67 -17.58
C MET A 1 2.21 -15.63 -16.74
N GLY A 2 1.78 -14.37 -16.73
CA GLY A 2 2.50 -13.28 -16.06
C GLY A 2 2.26 -13.28 -14.53
N THR A 3 3.22 -12.77 -13.76
CA THR A 3 3.06 -12.60 -12.30
C THR A 3 1.82 -11.76 -11.98
N PRO A 4 0.92 -12.21 -11.09
CA PRO A 4 -0.23 -11.42 -10.63
C PRO A 4 0.15 -10.03 -10.11
N ALA A 5 -0.74 -9.05 -10.28
CA ALA A 5 -0.47 -7.66 -9.92
C ALA A 5 -0.17 -7.47 -8.43
N HIS A 6 -0.90 -8.15 -7.54
CA HIS A 6 -0.68 -8.09 -6.09
C HIS A 6 0.71 -8.61 -5.69
N LEU A 7 1.21 -9.68 -6.32
CA LEU A 7 2.56 -10.19 -6.07
C LEU A 7 3.64 -9.24 -6.56
N ARG A 8 3.42 -8.56 -7.69
CA ARG A 8 4.33 -7.51 -8.14
C ARG A 8 4.37 -6.33 -7.18
N ALA A 9 3.21 -5.91 -6.66
CA ALA A 9 3.14 -4.84 -5.67
C ALA A 9 3.86 -5.20 -4.36
N LEU A 10 3.66 -6.42 -3.84
CA LEU A 10 4.36 -6.91 -2.66
C LEU A 10 5.89 -6.92 -2.88
N ARG A 11 6.36 -7.46 -4.00
CA ARG A 11 7.79 -7.49 -4.33
C ARG A 11 8.38 -6.10 -4.45
N ALA A 12 7.65 -5.15 -5.02
CA ALA A 12 8.07 -3.75 -5.11
C ALA A 12 8.16 -3.10 -3.72
N ALA A 13 7.18 -3.35 -2.84
CA ALA A 13 7.19 -2.84 -1.46
C ALA A 13 8.40 -3.39 -0.66
N LEU A 14 8.66 -4.69 -0.76
CA LEU A 14 9.83 -5.31 -0.12
C LEU A 14 11.15 -4.74 -0.67
N ALA A 15 11.28 -4.63 -2.00
CA ALA A 15 12.45 -4.04 -2.63
C ALA A 15 12.66 -2.57 -2.21
N LEU A 16 11.60 -1.77 -2.11
CA LEU A 16 11.69 -0.38 -1.66
C LEU A 16 12.08 -0.29 -0.18
N SER A 17 11.50 -1.14 0.68
CA SER A 17 11.79 -1.16 2.12
C SER A 17 13.25 -1.57 2.42
N THR A 18 13.83 -2.43 1.58
CA THR A 18 15.21 -2.92 1.68
C THR A 18 16.21 -1.96 1.08
N ALA A 19 15.88 -1.31 -0.04
CA ALA A 19 16.71 -0.27 -0.64
C ALA A 19 16.75 1.02 0.20
N ALA A 20 15.66 1.32 0.92
CA ALA A 20 15.61 2.42 1.86
C ALA A 20 16.58 2.17 3.04
N GLY A 21 17.64 2.97 3.11
CA GLY A 21 18.61 2.93 4.20
C GLY A 21 17.95 3.11 5.57
N ARG A 22 18.61 2.63 6.64
CA ARG A 22 18.09 2.72 8.01
C ARG A 22 17.90 4.17 8.49
N ASP A 23 18.69 5.10 7.96
CA ASP A 23 18.63 6.52 8.34
C ASP A 23 17.50 7.29 7.65
N ARG A 24 16.90 6.71 6.61
CA ARG A 24 15.74 7.27 5.91
C ARG A 24 14.77 6.15 5.53
N PRO A 25 14.09 5.56 6.53
CA PRO A 25 13.15 4.49 6.27
C PRO A 25 12.01 5.01 5.38
N VAL A 26 11.59 4.18 4.43
CA VAL A 26 10.40 4.40 3.62
C VAL A 26 9.29 3.52 4.18
N THR A 27 8.13 4.13 4.40
CA THR A 27 6.90 3.43 4.73
C THR A 27 6.14 3.13 3.44
N VAL A 28 5.54 1.95 3.36
CA VAL A 28 4.72 1.52 2.23
C VAL A 28 3.39 0.96 2.73
N ALA A 29 2.29 1.60 2.35
CA ALA A 29 0.94 1.07 2.56
C ALA A 29 0.43 0.29 1.33
N LEU A 30 -0.12 -0.89 1.56
CA LEU A 30 -0.73 -1.73 0.54
C LEU A 30 -2.21 -1.94 0.85
N HIS A 31 -3.07 -1.49 -0.08
CA HIS A 31 -4.51 -1.68 0.00
C HIS A 31 -5.08 -2.07 -1.37
N THR A 32 -6.23 -2.73 -1.37
CA THR A 32 -6.97 -3.07 -2.58
C THR A 32 -8.43 -2.68 -2.41
N GLY A 33 -8.99 -2.06 -3.44
CA GLY A 33 -10.38 -1.62 -3.45
C GLY A 33 -10.74 -0.87 -4.73
N PRO A 34 -12.02 -0.52 -4.90
CA PRO A 34 -12.48 0.22 -6.06
C PRO A 34 -11.90 1.64 -6.07
N MET A 35 -11.38 2.06 -7.22
CA MET A 35 -10.83 3.40 -7.42
C MET A 35 -11.28 3.96 -8.76
N ALA A 36 -11.56 5.27 -8.79
CA ALA A 36 -11.86 5.99 -10.02
C ALA A 36 -10.68 6.88 -10.42
N LEU A 37 -10.37 6.87 -11.71
CA LEU A 37 -9.41 7.75 -12.36
C LEU A 37 -10.19 8.68 -13.28
N VAL A 38 -10.00 9.99 -13.15
CA VAL A 38 -10.65 10.98 -14.02
C VAL A 38 -9.59 11.62 -14.91
N ALA A 39 -9.89 11.68 -16.20
CA ALA A 39 -9.13 12.49 -17.16
C ALA A 39 -9.74 13.90 -17.20
N LEU A 40 -8.92 14.93 -16.97
CA LEU A 40 -9.35 16.31 -17.07
C LEU A 40 -9.05 16.82 -18.48
N HIS A 41 -10.10 17.22 -19.20
CA HIS A 41 -9.96 17.83 -20.52
C HIS A 41 -10.47 19.27 -20.46
N ASP A 42 -9.58 20.21 -20.73
CA ASP A 42 -9.94 21.61 -20.92
C ASP A 42 -10.05 21.87 -22.42
N GLY A 43 -11.20 22.36 -22.88
CA GLY A 43 -11.43 22.67 -24.30
C GLY A 43 -10.48 23.72 -24.87
N LEU A 44 -9.86 24.57 -24.03
CA LEU A 44 -8.90 25.59 -24.43
C LEU A 44 -7.45 25.10 -24.39
N HIS A 45 -7.12 24.19 -23.47
CA HIS A 45 -5.74 23.77 -23.18
C HIS A 45 -5.46 22.28 -23.43
N GLY A 46 -6.46 21.51 -23.88
CA GLY A 46 -6.36 20.07 -24.16
C GLY A 46 -6.34 19.21 -22.89
N ASN A 47 -5.70 18.04 -23.00
CA ASN A 47 -5.59 17.08 -21.90
C ASN A 47 -4.73 17.63 -20.75
N GLN A 48 -5.35 17.87 -19.60
CA GLN A 48 -4.70 18.35 -18.37
C GLN A 48 -4.15 17.20 -17.51
N GLY A 49 -4.32 15.95 -17.95
CA GLY A 49 -3.81 14.75 -17.30
C GLY A 49 -4.88 13.95 -16.59
N HIS A 50 -4.43 13.06 -15.69
CA HIS A 50 -5.30 12.19 -14.91
C HIS A 50 -5.16 12.49 -13.43
N ALA A 51 -6.27 12.46 -12.71
CA ALA A 51 -6.32 12.59 -11.26
C ALA A 51 -7.06 11.40 -10.65
N LEU A 52 -6.60 10.97 -9.48
CA LEU A 52 -7.34 10.05 -8.65
C LEU A 52 -8.51 10.78 -8.00
N VAL A 53 -9.69 10.17 -8.03
CA VAL A 53 -10.84 10.68 -7.29
C VAL A 53 -10.65 10.33 -5.81
N PRO A 54 -10.74 11.30 -4.89
CA PRO A 54 -10.78 11.00 -3.46
C PRO A 54 -11.92 10.03 -3.16
N GLY A 55 -11.64 9.00 -2.38
CA GLY A 55 -12.59 7.93 -2.11
C GLY A 55 -12.05 6.96 -1.08
N GLU A 56 -12.85 5.95 -0.74
CA GLU A 56 -12.56 5.07 0.41
C GLU A 56 -11.20 4.38 0.29
N THR A 57 -10.85 3.85 -0.89
CA THR A 57 -9.54 3.21 -1.11
C THR A 57 -8.37 4.18 -0.92
N VAL A 58 -8.49 5.44 -1.35
CA VAL A 58 -7.44 6.46 -1.15
C VAL A 58 -7.31 6.81 0.32
N HIS A 59 -8.43 7.03 1.03
CA HIS A 59 -8.43 7.36 2.45
C HIS A 59 -7.92 6.21 3.32
N ALA A 60 -8.32 4.97 3.04
CA ALA A 60 -7.83 3.79 3.76
C ALA A 60 -6.32 3.59 3.55
N THR A 61 -5.83 3.80 2.32
CA THR A 61 -4.38 3.72 2.03
C THR A 61 -3.60 4.79 2.78
N ALA A 62 -4.09 6.04 2.78
CA ALA A 62 -3.45 7.13 3.52
C ALA A 62 -3.44 6.87 5.04
N ALA A 63 -4.56 6.42 5.61
CA ALA A 63 -4.65 6.10 7.03
C ALA A 63 -3.74 4.93 7.43
N LEU A 64 -3.55 3.95 6.54
CA LEU A 64 -2.58 2.87 6.74
C LEU A 64 -1.13 3.38 6.71
N ASP A 65 -0.81 4.30 5.81
CA ASP A 65 0.54 4.87 5.70
C ASP A 65 0.89 5.70 6.95
N ASP A 66 -0.03 6.57 7.38
CA ASP A 66 0.11 7.36 8.61
C ASP A 66 0.27 6.46 9.84
N PHE A 67 -0.56 5.42 9.95
CA PHE A 67 -0.48 4.45 11.04
C PHE A 67 0.87 3.70 11.03
N ALA A 68 1.29 3.21 9.87
CA ALA A 68 2.55 2.49 9.72
C ALA A 68 3.75 3.37 10.11
N ALA A 69 3.77 4.62 9.65
CA ALA A 69 4.80 5.59 10.03
C ALA A 69 4.81 5.82 11.55
N ALA A 70 3.65 6.00 12.17
CA ALA A 70 3.53 6.21 13.62
C ALA A 70 4.00 4.98 14.45
N GLN A 71 3.79 3.77 13.94
CA GLN A 71 4.19 2.53 14.60
C GLN A 71 5.62 2.08 14.25
N GLY A 72 6.31 2.80 13.37
CA GLY A 72 7.63 2.42 12.84
C GLY A 72 7.60 1.16 11.96
N TRP A 73 6.47 0.88 11.32
CA TRP A 73 6.32 -0.23 10.38
C TRP A 73 6.83 0.19 9.01
N ARG A 74 7.62 -0.65 8.36
CA ARG A 74 8.11 -0.35 6.99
C ARG A 74 7.06 -0.65 5.94
N ILE A 75 6.25 -1.68 6.16
CA ILE A 75 5.19 -2.08 5.24
C ILE A 75 3.95 -2.41 6.06
N ALA A 76 2.83 -1.78 5.72
CA ALA A 76 1.52 -2.11 6.27
C ALA A 76 0.57 -2.52 5.13
N ALA A 77 -0.22 -3.54 5.38
CA ALA A 77 -1.26 -4.01 4.48
C ALA A 77 -2.62 -3.92 5.15
N SER A 78 -3.66 -3.58 4.37
CA SER A 78 -5.03 -3.83 4.78
C SER A 78 -5.31 -5.33 4.90
N GLU A 79 -6.30 -5.72 5.69
CA GLU A 79 -6.74 -7.12 5.83
C GLU A 79 -7.07 -7.77 4.48
N ALA A 80 -7.74 -7.04 3.57
CA ALA A 80 -8.06 -7.55 2.24
C ALA A 80 -6.81 -7.91 1.43
N VAL A 81 -5.74 -7.11 1.53
CA VAL A 81 -4.45 -7.41 0.88
C VAL A 81 -3.76 -8.58 1.58
N ALA A 82 -3.79 -8.61 2.92
CA ALA A 82 -3.18 -9.70 3.68
C ALA A 82 -3.82 -11.05 3.34
N ALA A 83 -5.15 -11.11 3.24
CA ALA A 83 -5.88 -12.30 2.83
C ALA A 83 -5.52 -12.75 1.40
N LEU A 84 -5.37 -11.80 0.47
CA LEU A 84 -4.97 -12.10 -0.92
C LEU A 84 -3.54 -12.64 -1.04
N LEU A 85 -2.67 -12.31 -0.08
CA LEU A 85 -1.23 -12.60 -0.11
C LEU A 85 -0.80 -13.63 0.95
N GLN A 86 -1.74 -14.28 1.63
CA GLN A 86 -1.49 -15.09 2.82
C GLN A 86 -0.38 -16.15 2.65
N ASP A 87 -0.25 -16.72 1.45
CA ASP A 87 0.76 -17.75 1.14
C ASP A 87 2.14 -17.17 0.79
N GLU A 88 2.22 -15.86 0.61
CA GLU A 88 3.35 -15.14 -0.01
C GLU A 88 3.92 -14.04 0.91
N LEU A 89 3.28 -13.79 2.06
CA LEU A 89 3.67 -12.78 3.04
C LEU A 89 3.88 -13.43 4.41
N ALA A 90 4.85 -12.95 5.18
CA ALA A 90 4.96 -13.27 6.60
C ALA A 90 4.23 -12.17 7.39
N PRO A 91 3.10 -12.46 8.07
CA PRO A 91 2.39 -11.45 8.85
C PRO A 91 3.20 -11.13 10.11
N GLY A 92 3.32 -9.83 10.41
CA GLY A 92 3.93 -9.30 11.62
C GLY A 92 2.88 -8.91 12.65
N ARG A 93 3.05 -7.73 13.24
CA ARG A 93 2.08 -7.14 14.17
C ARG A 93 0.76 -6.77 13.48
N THR A 94 -0.32 -6.70 14.25
CA THR A 94 -1.62 -6.21 13.80
C THR A 94 -2.03 -4.98 14.60
N GLY A 95 -2.92 -4.17 14.04
CA GLY A 95 -3.43 -2.96 14.68
C GLY A 95 -4.64 -2.39 13.95
N THR A 96 -5.04 -1.19 14.37
CA THR A 96 -6.19 -0.48 13.81
C THR A 96 -5.82 0.98 13.62
N THR A 97 -6.10 1.52 12.43
CA THR A 97 -5.83 2.93 12.12
C THR A 97 -6.75 3.85 12.93
N ALA A 98 -6.46 5.15 12.95
CA ALA A 98 -7.34 6.14 13.60
C ALA A 98 -8.76 6.20 13.00
N ARG A 99 -8.93 5.72 11.75
CA ARG A 99 -10.23 5.59 11.08
C ARG A 99 -11.00 4.33 11.46
N GLY A 100 -10.35 3.38 12.15
CA GLY A 100 -10.93 2.07 12.45
C GLY A 100 -10.57 0.97 11.43
N ASP A 101 -9.71 1.25 10.46
CA ASP A 101 -9.32 0.27 9.44
C ASP A 101 -8.33 -0.76 10.03
N PRO A 102 -8.52 -2.08 9.82
CA PRO A 102 -7.54 -3.08 10.23
C PRO A 102 -6.22 -2.96 9.47
N ALA A 103 -5.10 -3.08 10.19
CA ALA A 103 -3.75 -3.01 9.65
C ALA A 103 -2.94 -4.24 10.03
N VAL A 104 -2.20 -4.79 9.07
CA VAL A 104 -1.29 -5.93 9.24
C VAL A 104 0.11 -5.51 8.78
N GLU A 105 1.10 -5.63 9.65
CA GLU A 105 2.49 -5.42 9.31
C GLU A 105 2.95 -6.55 8.37
N VAL A 106 3.66 -6.19 7.30
CA VAL A 106 4.29 -7.16 6.42
C VAL A 106 5.78 -7.20 6.72
N VAL A 107 6.26 -8.37 7.12
CA VAL A 107 7.69 -8.62 7.33
C VAL A 107 8.23 -9.46 6.17
N ALA A 108 9.50 -9.21 5.82
CA ALA A 108 10.19 -10.12 4.91
C ALA A 108 10.23 -11.51 5.54
N ALA A 109 9.81 -12.53 4.80
CA ALA A 109 9.98 -13.91 5.26
C ALA A 109 11.47 -14.15 5.51
N THR A 110 11.83 -14.52 6.75
CA THR A 110 13.20 -14.95 7.06
C THR A 110 13.52 -16.14 6.17
N PRO A 111 14.61 -16.12 5.37
CA PRO A 111 15.01 -17.31 4.64
C PRO A 111 15.33 -18.42 5.65
N ALA A 112 14.71 -19.58 5.48
CA ALA A 112 14.97 -20.79 6.25
C ALA A 112 16.39 -21.32 5.99
#